data_AF-A0A7S1VRH8-F1
#
_entry.id   AF-A0A7S1VRH8-F1
#
_cell.length_a   1.000
_cell.length_b   1.000
_cell.length_c   1.000
_cell.angle_alpha   90.00
_cell.angle_beta   90.00
_cell.angle_gamma   90.00
#
_symmetry.space_group_name_H-M   'P 1'
#
loop_
_entity.id
_entity.type
_entity.pdbx_description
1 polymer ?
#
loop_
_entity_poly.entity_id
_entity_poly.type
_entity_poly.pdbx_seq_one_letter_code
_entity_poly.pdbx_strand_id
1 'polypeptide(L)'
;GRVRWTKLQFLSLSDGQCSGIILRLKEFSNGGGSRFREVGYDLEGEDRFLLDHVINDRCLFPATGHIFTMWKALGLDKSTRFVDFEVKSAILLLHSHAEVVFHVAEVGDRLSVLHQGQVVAQARFSLIPTTVADEIQRSDVGLAAVDGRQFYMYFIRFGYEHKS
;
A
#
# COMPACT_ATOMS: atom_id res chain seq x y z
N GLY A 1 -21.48 -21.12 4.89
CA GLY A 1 -20.66 -22.19 5.51
C GLY A 1 -19.61 -21.56 6.37
N ARG A 2 -19.39 -22.07 7.59
CA ARG A 2 -18.38 -21.51 8.53
C ARG A 2 -16.98 -21.65 7.94
N VAL A 3 -16.40 -20.52 7.55
CA VAL A 3 -14.98 -20.41 7.20
C VAL A 3 -14.17 -20.21 8.48
N ARG A 4 -12.99 -20.80 8.51
CA ARG A 4 -12.28 -21.19 9.73
C ARG A 4 -10.82 -20.76 9.43
N TRP A 5 -10.20 -19.89 10.26
CA TRP A 5 -9.08 -18.97 9.86
C TRP A 5 -7.89 -18.81 10.83
N THR A 6 -6.64 -18.73 10.38
CA THR A 6 -5.43 -19.29 11.03
C THR A 6 -4.41 -18.48 11.85
N LYS A 7 -3.71 -19.17 12.77
CA LYS A 7 -2.39 -18.82 13.38
C LYS A 7 -1.21 -18.50 12.43
N LEU A 8 -0.66 -17.30 12.53
CA LEU A 8 0.67 -16.93 12.05
C LEU A 8 1.77 -17.54 12.94
N GLN A 9 2.72 -18.27 12.35
CA GLN A 9 3.99 -18.62 13.00
C GLN A 9 5.12 -17.83 12.36
N PHE A 10 5.76 -16.96 13.14
CA PHE A 10 6.99 -16.27 12.78
C PHE A 10 8.17 -17.20 13.11
N LEU A 11 8.78 -17.81 12.10
CA LEU A 11 10.06 -18.48 12.27
C LEU A 11 11.16 -17.45 12.06
N SER A 12 11.78 -17.02 13.16
CA SER A 12 13.06 -16.32 13.13
C SER A 12 14.16 -17.37 13.04
N LEU A 13 14.81 -17.49 11.89
CA LEU A 13 16.04 -18.25 11.74
C LEU A 13 17.20 -17.27 11.95
N SER A 14 17.98 -17.49 13.01
CA SER A 14 19.27 -16.82 13.18
C SER A 14 20.29 -17.40 12.19
N ASP A 15 21.20 -16.53 11.79
CA ASP A 15 22.43 -16.76 11.03
C ASP A 15 22.30 -16.91 9.49
N GLY A 16 22.21 -15.75 8.84
CA GLY A 16 22.94 -15.52 7.58
C GLY A 16 22.31 -15.92 6.25
N GLN A 17 21.03 -16.31 6.19
CA GLN A 17 20.35 -16.60 4.92
C GLN A 17 19.03 -15.85 4.75
N CYS A 18 18.75 -15.44 3.50
CA CYS A 18 17.62 -14.62 3.06
C CYS A 18 16.30 -14.89 3.81
N SER A 19 15.76 -13.82 4.41
CA SER A 19 14.51 -13.81 5.15
C SER A 19 13.30 -14.03 4.24
N GLY A 20 12.88 -15.29 4.06
CA GLY A 20 11.59 -15.63 3.46
C GLY A 20 10.54 -15.87 4.54
N ILE A 21 9.48 -15.06 4.58
CA ILE A 21 8.29 -15.34 5.41
C ILE A 21 7.42 -16.36 4.66
N ILE A 22 7.38 -17.60 5.13
CA ILE A 22 6.46 -18.63 4.62
C ILE A 22 5.17 -18.57 5.45
N LEU A 23 4.09 -18.02 4.88
CA LEU A 23 2.77 -17.99 5.51
C LEU A 23 1.99 -19.28 5.19
N ARG A 24 1.59 -20.05 6.21
CA ARG A 24 0.67 -21.20 6.09
C ARG A 24 -0.60 -20.97 6.92
N LEU A 25 -1.78 -21.24 6.34
CA LEU A 25 -3.11 -21.01 6.92
C LEU A 25 -3.78 -22.30 7.57
N LYS A 26 -3.77 -22.53 8.91
CA LYS A 26 -4.83 -23.13 9.85
C LYS A 26 -5.50 -22.35 11.08
N GLU A 27 -6.81 -22.08 11.01
CA GLU A 27 -7.92 -21.76 11.99
C GLU A 27 -7.73 -21.29 13.49
N PHE A 28 -8.41 -20.21 13.93
CA PHE A 28 -8.46 -19.51 15.24
C PHE A 28 -9.76 -18.70 15.41
N SER A 29 -10.32 -18.75 16.63
CA SER A 29 -11.50 -18.02 17.10
C SER A 29 -11.15 -17.13 18.30
N ASN A 30 -11.61 -15.88 18.26
CA ASN A 30 -11.75 -14.87 19.32
C ASN A 30 -10.79 -14.88 20.54
N GLY A 31 -9.87 -13.91 20.56
CA GLY A 31 -9.21 -13.44 21.79
C GLY A 31 -7.82 -12.83 21.59
N GLY A 32 -7.73 -11.61 21.03
CA GLY A 32 -6.53 -10.75 21.13
C GLY A 32 -5.79 -10.39 19.82
N GLY A 33 -6.01 -9.15 19.35
CA GLY A 33 -4.92 -8.23 18.96
C GLY A 33 -4.50 -8.07 17.49
N SER A 34 -4.73 -9.06 16.62
CA SER A 34 -4.33 -8.96 15.21
C SER A 34 -5.55 -8.89 14.29
N ARG A 35 -5.59 -7.88 13.41
CA ARG A 35 -6.59 -7.79 12.34
C ARG A 35 -5.91 -8.06 11.01
N PHE A 36 -6.56 -8.87 10.20
CA PHE A 36 -6.12 -9.20 8.84
C PHE A 36 -7.26 -8.89 7.89
N ARG A 37 -6.99 -8.11 6.84
CA ARG A 37 -8.00 -7.64 5.89
C ARG A 37 -7.50 -7.81 4.47
N GLU A 38 -8.40 -8.22 3.59
CA GLU A 38 -8.14 -8.30 2.15
C GLU A 38 -8.60 -6.99 1.48
N VAL A 39 -7.81 -6.51 0.52
CA VAL A 39 -8.09 -5.32 -0.27
C VAL A 39 -7.81 -5.63 -1.74
N GLY A 40 -8.88 -5.79 -2.51
CA GLY A 40 -8.83 -5.95 -3.96
C GLY A 40 -8.97 -4.64 -4.72
N TYR A 41 -8.44 -4.65 -5.95
CA TYR A 41 -8.56 -3.60 -6.96
C TYR A 41 -8.95 -4.24 -8.29
N ASP A 42 -9.97 -3.69 -8.95
CA ASP A 42 -10.45 -4.15 -10.27
C ASP A 42 -9.72 -3.39 -11.38
N LEU A 43 -8.79 -4.07 -12.05
CA LEU A 43 -7.92 -3.50 -13.06
C LEU A 43 -8.60 -3.37 -14.44
N GLU A 44 -9.78 -3.96 -14.62
CA GLU A 44 -10.61 -3.79 -15.81
C GLU A 44 -11.71 -2.74 -15.61
N GLY A 45 -12.08 -2.46 -14.35
CA GLY A 45 -13.13 -1.53 -13.94
C GLY A 45 -12.62 -0.24 -13.31
N GLU A 46 -13.11 0.05 -12.10
CA GLU A 46 -12.93 1.35 -11.43
C GLU A 46 -11.47 1.68 -11.10
N ASP A 47 -10.62 0.66 -10.90
CA ASP A 47 -9.21 0.82 -10.53
C ASP A 47 -8.26 0.72 -11.74
N ARG A 48 -8.79 0.72 -12.97
CA ARG A 48 -7.98 0.65 -14.21
C ARG A 48 -6.91 1.74 -14.31
N PHE A 49 -7.16 2.91 -13.70
CA PHE A 49 -6.21 4.03 -13.67
C PHE A 49 -4.86 3.66 -13.03
N LEU A 50 -4.78 2.59 -12.22
CA LEU A 50 -3.53 2.11 -11.66
C LEU A 50 -2.55 1.63 -12.75
N LEU A 51 -3.04 1.22 -13.91
CA LEU A 51 -2.22 0.80 -15.05
C LEU A 51 -1.52 1.97 -15.74
N ASP A 52 -1.94 3.21 -15.50
CA ASP A 52 -1.32 4.42 -16.06
C ASP A 52 -0.04 4.84 -15.31
N HIS A 53 0.25 4.22 -14.16
CA HIS A 53 1.47 4.45 -13.41
C HIS A 53 2.63 3.62 -13.99
N VAL A 54 3.21 4.11 -15.09
CA VAL A 54 4.27 3.45 -15.84
C VAL A 54 5.63 4.07 -15.53
N ILE A 55 6.58 3.21 -15.17
CA ILE A 55 7.97 3.58 -14.90
C ILE A 55 8.90 2.61 -15.63
N ASN A 56 9.71 3.11 -16.56
CA ASN A 56 10.58 2.32 -17.44
C ASN A 56 9.81 1.17 -18.11
N ASP A 57 8.78 1.52 -18.89
CA ASP A 57 7.90 0.59 -19.63
C ASP A 57 7.16 -0.47 -18.77
N ARG A 58 7.15 -0.32 -17.43
CA ARG A 58 6.50 -1.25 -16.51
C ARG A 58 5.41 -0.54 -15.72
N CYS A 59 4.19 -1.08 -15.74
CA CYS A 59 3.10 -0.61 -14.88
C CYS A 59 3.38 -1.09 -13.45
N LEU A 60 3.74 -0.16 -12.55
CA LEU A 60 4.05 -0.50 -11.17
C LEU A 60 2.91 -0.04 -10.27
N PHE A 61 2.55 -0.83 -9.27
CA PHE A 61 1.64 -0.35 -8.24
C PHE A 61 2.30 0.83 -7.52
N PRO A 62 1.62 2.00 -7.42
CA PRO A 62 2.23 3.19 -6.88
C PRO A 62 2.49 3.06 -5.38
N ALA A 63 3.56 3.70 -4.89
CA ALA A 63 3.87 3.73 -3.46
C ALA A 63 2.72 4.34 -2.63
N THR A 64 2.09 5.39 -3.16
CA THR A 64 0.88 6.00 -2.57
C THR A 64 -0.31 5.04 -2.55
N GLY A 65 -0.37 4.11 -3.53
CA GLY A 65 -1.33 3.02 -3.55
C GLY A 65 -1.25 2.16 -2.29
N HIS A 66 -0.04 1.85 -1.80
CA HIS A 66 0.10 1.05 -0.57
C HIS A 66 -0.41 1.78 0.67
N ILE A 67 -0.23 3.10 0.75
CA ILE A 67 -0.81 3.92 1.83
C ILE A 67 -2.34 3.88 1.76
N PHE A 68 -2.90 4.03 0.56
CA PHE A 68 -4.35 3.93 0.35
C PHE A 68 -4.87 2.53 0.69
N THR A 69 -4.14 1.46 0.35
CA THR A 69 -4.46 0.08 0.75
C THR A 69 -4.53 -0.07 2.27
N MET A 70 -3.54 0.47 2.99
CA MET A 70 -3.52 0.47 4.46
C MET A 70 -4.70 1.27 5.04
N TRP A 71 -5.05 2.42 4.46
CA TRP A 71 -6.17 3.23 4.91
C TRP A 71 -7.53 2.56 4.65
N LYS A 72 -7.73 1.98 3.46
CA LYS A 72 -8.91 1.17 3.11
C LYS A 72 -9.06 0.00 4.09
N ALA A 73 -7.95 -0.63 4.47
CA ALA A 73 -7.96 -1.67 5.50
C ALA A 73 -8.35 -1.11 6.88
N LEU A 74 -7.88 0.05 7.32
CA LEU A 74 -8.28 0.61 8.62
C LEU A 74 -9.74 1.10 8.66
N GLY A 75 -10.29 1.50 7.52
CA GLY A 75 -11.58 2.16 7.35
C GLY A 75 -11.37 3.60 6.87
N LEU A 76 -11.91 3.93 5.69
CA LEU A 76 -11.72 5.22 5.02
C LEU A 76 -12.34 6.41 5.78
N ASP A 77 -13.25 6.13 6.71
CA ASP A 77 -13.88 7.11 7.60
C ASP A 77 -12.94 7.63 8.69
N LYS A 78 -11.76 7.01 8.87
CA LYS A 78 -10.83 7.34 9.95
C LYS A 78 -9.69 8.22 9.48
N SER A 79 -9.53 9.36 10.14
CA SER A 79 -8.30 10.16 10.04
C SER A 79 -7.13 9.36 10.59
N THR A 80 -6.17 9.05 9.72
CA THR A 80 -5.02 8.21 10.07
C THR A 80 -3.72 8.94 9.71
N ARG A 81 -2.78 8.98 10.65
CA ARG A 81 -1.40 9.39 10.40
C ARG A 81 -0.57 8.15 10.13
N PHE A 82 0.17 8.13 9.02
CA PHE A 82 1.18 7.12 8.73
C PHE A 82 2.57 7.72 8.93
N VAL A 83 3.44 6.98 9.62
CA VAL A 83 4.86 7.34 9.83
C VAL A 83 5.73 6.13 9.55
N ASP A 84 7.01 6.36 9.29
CA ASP A 84 7.99 5.31 8.98
C ASP A 84 7.51 4.40 7.82
N PHE A 85 6.89 5.01 6.80
CA PHE A 85 6.40 4.29 5.63
C PHE A 85 7.57 3.84 4.75
N GLU A 86 7.57 2.55 4.42
CA GLU A 86 8.61 1.92 3.62
C GLU A 86 7.98 0.97 2.60
N VAL A 87 8.39 1.10 1.34
CA VAL A 87 8.10 0.12 0.29
C VAL A 87 9.31 -0.81 0.16
N LYS A 88 9.10 -2.10 0.43
CA LYS A 88 10.14 -3.13 0.39
C LYS A 88 10.32 -3.71 -1.01
N SER A 89 9.26 -3.73 -1.81
CA SER A 89 9.29 -4.32 -3.15
C SER A 89 8.24 -3.66 -4.03
N ALA A 90 8.62 -3.37 -5.27
CA ALA A 90 7.69 -2.89 -6.29
C ALA A 90 6.78 -4.05 -6.75
N ILE A 91 5.51 -3.75 -7.00
CA ILE A 91 4.54 -4.71 -7.53
C ILE A 91 4.30 -4.39 -9.00
N LEU A 92 4.51 -5.37 -9.87
CA LEU A 92 4.20 -5.26 -11.29
C LEU A 92 2.70 -5.52 -11.50
N LEU A 93 2.03 -4.58 -12.16
CA LEU A 93 0.67 -4.74 -12.65
C LEU A 93 0.73 -5.18 -14.11
N LEU A 94 -0.09 -6.17 -14.46
CA LEU A 94 -0.18 -6.68 -15.82
C LEU A 94 -1.57 -6.38 -16.38
N HIS A 95 -1.63 -5.85 -17.59
CA HIS A 95 -2.89 -5.61 -18.32
C HIS A 95 -3.70 -6.89 -18.56
N SER A 96 -3.08 -8.07 -18.44
CA SER A 96 -3.74 -9.36 -18.55
C SER A 96 -4.42 -9.82 -17.26
N HIS A 97 -4.25 -9.12 -16.15
CA HIS A 97 -4.89 -9.44 -14.89
C HIS A 97 -6.16 -8.60 -14.71
N ALA A 98 -7.28 -9.25 -14.40
CA ALA A 98 -8.53 -8.57 -14.09
C ALA A 98 -8.50 -7.87 -12.71
N GLU A 99 -7.70 -8.39 -11.77
CA GLU A 99 -7.62 -7.84 -10.42
C GLU A 99 -6.20 -7.94 -9.83
N VAL A 100 -5.95 -7.12 -8.81
CA VAL A 100 -4.80 -7.27 -7.91
C VAL A 100 -5.28 -7.24 -6.46
N VAL A 101 -4.85 -8.22 -5.66
CA VAL A 101 -5.30 -8.40 -4.28
C VAL A 101 -4.15 -8.28 -3.31
N PHE A 102 -4.33 -7.42 -2.32
CA PHE A 102 -3.43 -7.25 -1.19
C PHE A 102 -4.06 -7.73 0.10
N HIS A 103 -3.22 -8.16 1.03
CA HIS A 103 -3.63 -8.40 2.40
C HIS A 103 -2.95 -7.41 3.32
N VAL A 104 -3.66 -6.94 4.34
CA VAL A 104 -3.13 -6.00 5.31
C VAL A 104 -3.21 -6.63 6.69
N ALA A 105 -2.04 -6.77 7.32
CA ALA A 105 -1.91 -7.24 8.69
C ALA A 105 -1.69 -6.05 9.63
N GLU A 106 -2.54 -5.92 10.63
CA GLU A 106 -2.46 -4.95 11.73
C GLU A 106 -1.94 -5.68 12.98
N VAL A 107 -0.81 -5.21 13.53
CA VAL A 107 -0.20 -5.73 14.76
C VAL A 107 0.28 -4.55 15.61
N GLY A 108 -0.44 -4.24 16.68
CA GLY A 108 -0.15 -3.06 17.51
C GLY A 108 -0.31 -1.76 16.71
N ASP A 109 0.74 -0.96 16.63
CA ASP A 109 0.78 0.29 15.87
C ASP A 109 1.36 0.12 14.45
N ARG A 110 1.52 -1.13 13.98
CA ARG A 110 2.11 -1.44 12.67
C ARG A 110 1.10 -2.02 11.71
N LEU A 111 1.23 -1.60 10.46
CA LEU A 111 0.56 -2.18 9.31
C LEU A 111 1.58 -2.75 8.34
N SER A 112 1.30 -3.92 7.82
CA SER A 112 2.07 -4.56 6.76
C SER A 112 1.14 -4.90 5.60
N VAL A 113 1.49 -4.45 4.40
CA VAL A 113 0.82 -4.83 3.15
C VAL A 113 1.56 -6.03 2.59
N LEU A 114 0.80 -7.07 2.28
CA LEU A 114 1.27 -8.32 1.72
C LEU A 114 0.69 -8.54 0.33
N HIS A 115 1.54 -8.99 -0.59
CA HIS A 115 1.15 -9.45 -1.91
C HIS A 115 1.83 -10.80 -2.16
N GLN A 116 1.06 -11.80 -2.60
CA GLN A 116 1.57 -13.16 -2.84
C GLN A 116 2.37 -13.75 -1.66
N GLY A 117 1.94 -13.44 -0.43
CA GLY A 117 2.56 -13.92 0.80
C GLY A 117 3.80 -13.16 1.28
N GLN A 118 4.27 -12.15 0.54
CA GLN A 118 5.43 -11.34 0.90
C GLN A 118 5.02 -9.95 1.39
N VAL A 119 5.72 -9.42 2.39
CA VAL A 119 5.52 -8.03 2.85
C VAL A 119 6.16 -7.08 1.85
N VAL A 120 5.34 -6.26 1.20
CA VAL A 120 5.77 -5.36 0.11
C VAL A 120 5.78 -3.90 0.53
N ALA A 121 5.02 -3.54 1.56
CA ALA A 121 5.11 -2.24 2.21
C ALA A 121 4.76 -2.35 3.70
N GLN A 122 5.27 -1.43 4.51
CA GLN A 122 4.95 -1.33 5.93
C GLN A 122 4.91 0.12 6.38
N ALA A 123 4.15 0.38 7.45
CA ALA A 123 4.15 1.67 8.13
C ALA A 123 3.78 1.48 9.60
N ARG A 124 4.10 2.50 10.41
CA ARG A 124 3.43 2.71 11.69
C ARG A 124 2.24 3.64 11.50
N PHE A 125 1.19 3.47 12.27
CA PHE A 125 0.01 4.29 12.18
C PHE A 125 -0.50 4.75 13.54
N SER A 126 -1.17 5.89 13.55
CA SER A 126 -2.00 6.34 14.68
C SER A 126 -3.30 6.94 14.16
N LEU A 127 -4.38 6.69 14.89
CA LEU A 127 -5.67 7.31 14.60
C LEU A 127 -5.64 8.73 15.17
N ILE A 128 -5.92 9.71 14.32
CA ILE A 128 -6.04 11.11 14.74
C ILE A 128 -7.49 11.29 15.18
N PRO A 129 -7.76 11.75 16.42
CA PRO A 129 -9.10 12.15 16.83
C PRO A 129 -9.64 13.17 15.83
N THR A 130 -10.89 13.02 15.42
CA THR A 130 -11.55 13.97 14.52
C THR A 130 -11.79 15.30 15.26
N THR A 131 -10.74 16.07 15.47
CA THR A 131 -10.77 17.41 16.04
C THR A 131 -9.87 18.29 15.19
N VAL A 132 -10.55 19.13 14.41
CA VAL A 132 -10.11 20.33 13.68
C VAL A 132 -8.90 20.17 12.76
N ALA A 133 -9.12 20.48 11.48
CA ALA A 133 -8.08 20.57 10.48
C ALA A 133 -6.95 21.50 10.96
N ASP A 134 -5.74 20.96 11.09
CA ASP A 134 -4.55 21.80 11.07
C ASP A 134 -4.49 22.41 9.66
N GLU A 135 -4.88 23.68 9.53
CA GLU A 135 -4.58 24.47 8.34
C GLU A 135 -3.06 24.54 8.20
N ILE A 136 -2.52 23.77 7.26
CA ILE A 136 -1.16 23.97 6.80
C ILE A 136 -1.14 25.37 6.16
N GLN A 137 -0.51 26.33 6.84
CA GLN A 137 -0.24 27.64 6.26
C GLN A 137 0.60 27.44 5.00
N ARG A 138 -0.03 27.65 3.83
CA ARG A 138 0.69 27.73 2.56
C ARG A 138 1.58 28.97 2.63
N SER A 139 2.89 28.77 2.69
CA SER A 139 3.82 29.83 2.35
C SER A 139 3.77 30.01 0.82
N ASP A 140 3.17 31.10 0.37
CA ASP A 140 3.22 31.53 -1.03
C ASP A 140 4.66 31.94 -1.36
N VAL A 141 5.51 30.93 -1.60
CA VAL A 141 6.79 31.14 -2.27
C VAL A 141 6.44 31.37 -3.73
N GLY A 142 6.61 32.61 -4.20
CA GLY A 142 6.31 33.05 -5.57
C GLY A 142 7.13 32.34 -6.64
N LEU A 143 6.86 31.05 -6.84
CA LEU A 143 7.39 30.23 -7.91
C LEU A 143 6.45 30.40 -9.10
N ALA A 144 7.02 30.77 -10.25
CA ALA A 144 6.28 30.78 -11.51
C ALA A 144 5.66 29.39 -11.71
N ALA A 145 4.34 29.33 -11.87
CA ALA A 145 3.63 28.10 -12.13
C ALA A 145 4.18 27.46 -13.42
N VAL A 146 4.76 26.27 -13.30
CA VAL A 146 5.20 25.50 -14.47
C VAL A 146 3.96 24.86 -15.07
N ASP A 147 3.76 25.04 -16.38
CA ASP A 147 2.69 24.39 -17.11
C ASP A 147 2.75 22.86 -16.91
N GLY A 148 1.59 22.23 -16.66
CA GLY A 148 1.53 20.81 -16.30
C GLY A 148 2.15 19.90 -17.35
N ARG A 149 2.01 20.24 -18.64
CA ARG A 149 2.63 19.49 -19.73
C ARG A 149 4.15 19.64 -19.72
N GLN A 150 4.66 20.85 -19.48
CA GLN A 150 6.09 21.10 -19.35
C GLN A 150 6.68 20.35 -18.16
N PHE A 151 5.97 20.32 -17.02
CA PHE A 151 6.37 19.56 -15.85
C PHE A 151 6.54 18.07 -16.17
N TYR A 152 5.53 17.43 -16.77
CA TYR A 152 5.61 16.01 -17.15
C TYR A 152 6.70 15.71 -18.19
N MET A 153 6.98 16.63 -19.13
CA MET A 153 8.10 16.45 -20.08
C MET A 153 9.47 16.33 -19.39
N TYR A 154 9.67 16.93 -18.21
CA TYR A 154 10.90 16.73 -17.45
C TYR A 154 10.99 15.34 -16.82
N PHE A 155 9.87 14.76 -16.38
CA PHE A 155 9.84 13.44 -15.73
C PHE A 155 10.01 12.27 -16.72
N ILE A 156 9.56 12.43 -17.96
CA ILE A 156 9.76 11.42 -19.03
C ILE A 156 11.26 11.13 -19.22
N ARG A 157 12.14 12.12 -19.08
CA ARG A 157 13.59 11.94 -19.18
C ARG A 157 14.17 11.03 -18.09
N PHE A 158 13.45 10.85 -17.00
CA PHE A 158 13.82 9.97 -15.88
C PHE A 158 13.01 8.65 -15.87
N GLY A 159 12.32 8.34 -16.98
CA GLY A 159 11.58 7.10 -17.14
C GLY A 159 10.18 7.08 -16.54
N TYR A 160 9.64 8.23 -16.13
CA TYR A 160 8.25 8.34 -15.67
C TYR A 160 7.34 8.63 -16.86
N GLU A 161 6.43 7.70 -17.12
CA GLU A 161 5.51 7.76 -18.25
C GLU A 161 4.10 7.85 -17.68
N HIS A 162 3.57 9.08 -17.57
CA HIS A 162 2.18 9.28 -17.19
C HIS A 162 1.32 9.31 -18.45
N LYS A 163 0.36 8.40 -18.57
CA LYS A 163 -0.69 8.50 -19.58
C LYS A 163 -1.85 9.30 -18.99
N SER A 164 -2.36 10.27 -19.74
CA SER A 164 -3.48 11.16 -19.41
C SER A 164 -4.64 10.90 -20.34
#